data_AF-A0A5B0SHH9-F1
#
_entry.id   AF-A0A5B0SHH9-F1
#
_cell.length_a   1.000
_cell.length_b   1.000
_cell.length_c   1.000
_cell.angle_alpha   90.00
_cell.angle_beta   90.00
_cell.angle_gamma   90.00
#
_symmetry.space_group_name_H-M   'P 1'
#
loop_
_entity.id
_entity.type
_entity.pdbx_description
1 polymer ?
#
loop_
_entity_poly.entity_id
_entity_poly.type
_entity_poly.pdbx_seq_one_letter_code
_entity_poly.pdbx_strand_id
1 'polypeptide(L)'
;MEHQHIGSGLEKTKIAASEHDLSTHHEKALENLAQKQADYDSMTKLLDWTNREIRIVFATQILENAPELHVDKSGIETLKEIDEELTVVANAALSIYGPPKTPPEKSLLLKSSSQLSHPSLMNTVKVYMEGIPRLFELLYTPATLPPYYSYVGLASKSCILKMFDYLSKYKMMPTDLEDGFRMTMKSPSGLEWIAKEMQGAFLPGSKYGLKFHVPLNEAEFLENHPHLSQLANLYKELGEKEQNYVLFHSLKLSMSELYDYLFSVQKATSGPIPIQGTWHMNFLEKMEKILLKEFEPKDSHANSVDLDFSEVQQEILNCRKFLVDPAALSHNPEVQHHLMRYSFLILNFMDGKLGRNYVEKLGLKVQEHDRVEYQTAYEFMKSTGEVNVWKNILMDYGWTLATDKLFNPRVNEEDWEEKGAFYWTKFQEAANHYASLSRSLESDPQQTQLLKTNFYIQWNKAAWDSDLAEINRYYEDFRKLVQLDRIQAHNIPESYLP
;
A
#
# COMPACT_ATOMS: atom_id res chain seq x y z
N MET A 1 45.93 -7.64 63.86
CA MET A 1 45.96 -8.65 62.79
C MET A 1 44.55 -8.73 62.22
N GLU A 2 44.22 -7.79 61.35
CA GLU A 2 43.03 -7.84 60.49
C GLU A 2 43.52 -8.27 59.11
N HIS A 3 43.08 -9.43 58.62
CA HIS A 3 42.88 -9.70 57.20
C HIS A 3 42.14 -11.03 57.07
N GLN A 4 41.02 -10.97 56.32
CA GLN A 4 40.31 -12.04 55.59
C GLN A 4 38.82 -12.08 55.94
N HIS A 5 37.99 -11.44 55.10
CA HIS A 5 36.68 -11.93 54.62
C HIS A 5 36.01 -10.86 53.73
N ILE A 6 36.62 -10.50 52.59
CA ILE A 6 35.97 -9.66 51.56
C ILE A 6 35.87 -10.39 50.20
N GLY A 7 36.52 -11.55 50.02
CA GLY A 7 36.60 -12.26 48.73
C GLY A 7 35.36 -13.04 48.27
N SER A 8 34.54 -13.61 49.17
CA SER A 8 33.51 -14.59 48.74
C SER A 8 32.18 -13.99 48.26
N GLY A 9 31.87 -12.74 48.64
CA GLY A 9 30.65 -12.06 48.21
C GLY A 9 30.76 -11.50 46.78
N LEU A 10 31.94 -11.00 46.40
CA LEU A 10 32.21 -10.44 45.07
C LEU A 10 32.28 -11.50 43.97
N GLU A 11 32.79 -12.71 44.27
CA GLU A 11 32.77 -13.84 43.33
C GLU A 11 31.36 -14.39 43.11
N LYS A 12 30.56 -14.58 44.17
CA LYS A 12 29.17 -15.03 44.05
C LYS A 12 28.28 -14.04 43.29
N THR A 13 28.49 -12.74 43.48
CA THR A 13 27.74 -11.71 42.75
C THR A 13 28.17 -11.62 41.29
N LYS A 14 29.45 -11.84 40.96
CA LYS A 14 29.95 -11.93 39.57
C LYS A 14 29.46 -13.19 38.84
N ILE A 15 29.41 -14.33 39.53
CA ILE A 15 28.90 -15.59 38.94
C ILE A 15 27.39 -15.48 38.69
N ALA A 16 26.62 -14.93 39.64
CA ALA A 16 25.18 -14.71 39.46
C ALA A 16 24.87 -13.68 38.35
N ALA A 17 25.66 -12.61 38.23
CA ALA A 17 25.54 -11.66 37.11
C ALA A 17 25.90 -12.31 35.77
N SER A 18 26.96 -13.14 35.73
CA SER A 18 27.35 -13.90 34.54
C SER A 18 26.31 -14.95 34.12
N GLU A 19 25.66 -15.63 35.07
CA GLU A 19 24.59 -16.60 34.80
C GLU A 19 23.31 -15.92 34.34
N HIS A 20 22.97 -14.76 34.92
CA HIS A 20 21.84 -13.93 34.47
C HIS A 20 22.07 -13.35 33.06
N ASP A 21 23.29 -12.88 32.76
CA ASP A 21 23.67 -12.41 31.43
C ASP A 21 23.65 -13.56 30.40
N LEU A 22 24.09 -14.76 30.77
CA LEU A 22 24.00 -15.95 29.91
C LEU A 22 22.55 -16.40 29.68
N SER A 23 21.69 -16.34 30.70
CA SER A 23 20.26 -16.66 30.59
C SER A 23 19.53 -15.69 29.65
N THR A 24 19.76 -14.39 29.83
CA THR A 24 19.17 -13.35 28.96
C THR A 24 19.70 -13.40 27.53
N HIS A 25 20.97 -13.74 27.32
CA HIS A 25 21.51 -14.01 25.98
C HIS A 25 20.90 -15.26 25.32
N HIS A 26 20.64 -16.31 26.09
CA HIS A 26 20.00 -17.53 25.60
C HIS A 26 18.53 -17.31 25.23
N GLU A 27 17.77 -16.62 26.09
CA GLU A 27 16.37 -16.24 25.83
C GLU A 27 16.25 -15.39 24.57
N LYS A 28 17.09 -14.35 24.43
CA LYS A 28 17.13 -13.51 23.23
C LYS A 28 17.51 -14.29 21.97
N ALA A 29 18.39 -15.29 22.07
CA ALA A 29 18.73 -16.16 20.94
C ALA A 29 17.55 -17.07 20.54
N LEU A 30 16.79 -17.59 21.51
CA LEU A 30 15.59 -18.38 21.26
C LEU A 30 14.47 -17.54 20.64
N GLU A 31 14.25 -16.32 21.14
CA GLU A 31 13.29 -15.37 20.55
C GLU A 31 13.64 -15.02 19.10
N ASN A 32 14.92 -14.77 18.81
CA ASN A 32 15.37 -14.51 17.45
C ASN A 32 15.15 -15.71 16.51
N LEU A 33 15.33 -16.95 16.99
CA LEU A 33 15.05 -18.16 16.22
C LEU A 33 13.55 -18.39 16.04
N ALA A 34 12.73 -18.08 17.05
CA ALA A 34 11.27 -18.15 16.97
C ALA A 34 10.73 -17.15 15.94
N GLN A 35 11.23 -15.90 15.96
CA GLN A 35 10.86 -14.89 14.97
C GLN A 35 11.29 -15.30 13.57
N LYS A 36 12.51 -15.82 13.40
CA LYS A 36 13.00 -16.33 12.11
C LYS A 36 12.15 -17.46 11.56
N GLN A 37 11.71 -18.37 12.43
CA GLN A 37 10.78 -19.42 12.06
C GLN A 37 9.43 -18.85 11.63
N ALA A 38 8.85 -17.92 12.39
CA ALA A 38 7.58 -17.30 12.06
C ALA A 38 7.63 -16.56 10.70
N ASP A 39 8.71 -15.83 10.44
CA ASP A 39 8.92 -15.12 9.18
C ASP A 39 9.08 -16.09 8.00
N TYR A 40 9.81 -17.20 8.20
CA TYR A 40 9.93 -18.25 7.19
C TYR A 40 8.59 -18.93 6.91
N ASP A 41 7.84 -19.30 7.96
CA ASP A 41 6.53 -19.94 7.82
C ASP A 41 5.54 -19.00 7.10
N SER A 42 5.60 -17.69 7.39
CA SER A 42 4.84 -16.68 6.66
C SER A 42 5.21 -16.60 5.19
N MET A 43 6.52 -16.59 4.87
CA MET A 43 7.01 -16.57 3.49
C MET A 43 6.59 -17.84 2.73
N THR A 44 6.79 -19.03 3.31
CA THR A 44 6.43 -20.31 2.68
C THR A 44 4.91 -20.45 2.49
N LYS A 45 4.11 -19.99 3.47
CA LYS A 45 2.64 -19.96 3.32
C LYS A 45 2.20 -19.09 2.14
N LEU A 46 2.85 -17.94 1.93
CA LEU A 46 2.58 -17.08 0.79
C LEU A 46 3.00 -17.74 -0.53
N LEU A 47 4.18 -18.38 -0.56
CA LEU A 47 4.66 -19.12 -1.73
C LEU A 47 3.70 -20.25 -2.13
N ASP A 48 3.29 -21.08 -1.18
CA ASP A 48 2.35 -22.18 -1.43
C ASP A 48 1.01 -21.68 -1.97
N TRP A 49 0.53 -20.55 -1.44
CA TRP A 49 -0.70 -19.92 -1.91
C TRP A 49 -0.55 -19.34 -3.32
N THR A 50 0.53 -18.59 -3.59
CA THR A 50 0.81 -18.02 -4.91
C THR A 50 0.93 -19.12 -5.98
N ASN A 51 1.71 -20.17 -5.70
CA ASN A 51 1.89 -21.30 -6.62
C ASN A 51 0.57 -22.02 -6.90
N ARG A 52 -0.30 -22.12 -5.89
CA ARG A 52 -1.64 -22.67 -6.06
C ARG A 52 -2.49 -21.80 -6.99
N GLU A 53 -2.52 -20.48 -6.80
CA GLU A 53 -3.32 -19.59 -7.65
C GLU A 53 -2.80 -19.58 -9.09
N ILE A 54 -1.47 -19.61 -9.31
CA ILE A 54 -0.87 -19.76 -10.65
C ILE A 54 -1.32 -21.07 -11.32
N ARG A 55 -1.33 -22.19 -10.59
CA ARG A 55 -1.82 -23.47 -11.11
C ARG A 55 -3.31 -23.44 -11.45
N ILE A 56 -4.12 -22.69 -10.70
CA ILE A 56 -5.53 -22.47 -11.03
C ILE A 56 -5.64 -21.74 -12.38
N VAL A 57 -4.86 -20.68 -12.59
CA VAL A 57 -4.80 -19.98 -13.89
C VAL A 57 -4.46 -20.95 -15.02
N PHE A 58 -3.46 -21.81 -14.85
CA PHE A 58 -3.07 -22.78 -15.87
C PHE A 58 -4.16 -23.83 -16.14
N ALA A 59 -4.80 -24.34 -15.09
CA ALA A 59 -5.87 -25.31 -15.22
C ALA A 59 -7.09 -24.72 -15.96
N THR A 60 -7.41 -23.44 -15.74
CA THR A 60 -8.52 -22.78 -16.42
C THR A 60 -8.23 -22.48 -17.89
N GLN A 61 -6.96 -22.39 -18.30
CA GLN A 61 -6.63 -22.23 -19.73
C GLN A 61 -6.98 -23.45 -20.58
N ILE A 62 -7.16 -24.62 -19.97
CA ILE A 62 -7.57 -25.85 -20.65
C ILE A 62 -9.08 -25.88 -20.90
N LEU A 63 -9.85 -25.02 -20.21
CA LEU A 63 -11.30 -24.97 -20.33
C LEU A 63 -11.70 -24.12 -21.55
N GLU A 64 -12.21 -24.77 -22.60
CA GLU A 64 -12.55 -24.13 -23.89
C GLU A 64 -13.73 -23.14 -23.82
N ASN A 65 -14.48 -23.08 -22.72
CA ASN A 65 -15.77 -22.38 -22.63
C ASN A 65 -15.74 -21.04 -21.87
N ALA A 66 -14.57 -20.47 -21.54
CA ALA A 66 -14.45 -19.21 -20.79
C ALA A 66 -13.45 -18.23 -21.43
N PRO A 67 -13.79 -17.65 -22.60
CA PRO A 67 -12.88 -16.75 -23.34
C PRO A 67 -12.46 -15.50 -22.54
N GLU A 68 -13.30 -15.00 -21.63
CA GLU A 68 -13.01 -13.89 -20.73
C GLU A 68 -11.95 -14.20 -19.67
N LEU A 69 -11.68 -15.49 -19.44
CA LEU A 69 -10.63 -15.98 -18.55
C LEU A 69 -9.37 -16.41 -19.33
N HIS A 70 -9.34 -16.22 -20.64
CA HIS A 70 -8.19 -16.56 -21.44
C HIS A 70 -7.02 -15.63 -21.10
N VAL A 71 -5.85 -16.23 -20.90
CA VAL A 71 -4.60 -15.54 -20.63
C VAL A 71 -3.70 -15.69 -21.85
N ASP A 72 -3.16 -14.56 -22.30
CA ASP A 72 -2.21 -14.55 -23.41
C ASP A 72 -0.97 -15.38 -23.09
N LYS A 73 -0.36 -15.93 -24.14
CA LYS A 73 0.83 -16.78 -24.02
C LYS A 73 1.96 -16.12 -23.20
N SER A 74 2.19 -14.82 -23.38
CA SER A 74 3.20 -14.08 -22.60
C SER A 74 2.88 -14.05 -21.11
N GLY A 75 1.60 -13.86 -20.74
CA GLY A 75 1.17 -13.90 -19.34
C GLY A 75 1.41 -15.29 -18.71
N ILE A 76 1.15 -16.36 -19.46
CA ILE A 76 1.42 -17.74 -19.02
C ILE A 76 2.92 -17.99 -18.84
N GLU A 77 3.75 -17.54 -19.79
CA GLU A 77 5.21 -17.67 -19.70
C GLU A 77 5.76 -16.94 -18.47
N THR A 78 5.36 -15.69 -18.25
CA THR A 78 5.78 -14.91 -17.07
C THR A 78 5.37 -15.61 -15.76
N LEU A 79 4.12 -16.07 -15.63
CA LEU A 79 3.68 -16.75 -14.40
C LEU A 79 4.44 -18.06 -14.17
N LYS A 80 4.78 -18.78 -15.23
CA LYS A 80 5.54 -20.03 -15.15
C LYS A 80 6.97 -19.75 -14.67
N GLU A 81 7.64 -18.76 -15.25
CA GLU A 81 8.99 -18.36 -14.83
C GLU A 81 9.01 -17.93 -13.35
N ILE A 82 7.99 -17.22 -12.89
CA ILE A 82 7.85 -16.84 -11.48
C ILE A 82 7.70 -18.06 -10.57
N ASP A 83 6.79 -18.99 -10.88
CA ASP A 83 6.57 -20.23 -10.08
C ASP A 83 7.87 -21.07 -9.99
N GLU A 84 8.56 -21.21 -11.12
CA GLU A 84 9.82 -21.95 -11.21
C GLU A 84 10.93 -21.29 -10.40
N GLU A 85 11.21 -20.01 -10.62
CA GLU A 85 12.32 -19.31 -9.95
C GLU A 85 12.08 -19.13 -8.44
N LEU A 86 10.85 -18.83 -8.01
CA LEU A 86 10.52 -18.76 -6.58
C LEU A 86 10.77 -20.10 -5.89
N THR A 87 10.35 -21.20 -6.51
CA THR A 87 10.55 -22.55 -5.99
C THR A 87 12.03 -22.91 -5.95
N VAL A 88 12.78 -22.58 -7.00
CA VAL A 88 14.23 -22.84 -7.08
C VAL A 88 14.99 -22.09 -6.00
N VAL A 89 14.75 -20.78 -5.85
CA VAL A 89 15.42 -19.94 -4.86
C VAL A 89 15.08 -20.37 -3.44
N ALA A 90 13.80 -20.66 -3.15
CA ALA A 90 13.37 -21.12 -1.83
C ALA A 90 14.06 -22.45 -1.42
N ASN A 91 14.12 -23.41 -2.34
CA ASN A 91 14.78 -24.70 -2.11
C ASN A 91 16.29 -24.57 -1.97
N ALA A 92 16.92 -23.71 -2.78
CA ALA A 92 18.35 -23.45 -2.70
C ALA A 92 18.71 -22.75 -1.38
N ALA A 93 17.91 -21.76 -0.94
CA ALA A 93 18.09 -21.11 0.35
C ALA A 93 17.98 -22.12 1.50
N LEU A 94 16.96 -22.99 1.51
CA LEU A 94 16.83 -24.04 2.52
C LEU A 94 18.03 -25.00 2.51
N SER A 95 18.54 -25.35 1.33
CA SER A 95 19.69 -26.25 1.17
C SER A 95 21.00 -25.62 1.62
N ILE A 96 21.18 -24.31 1.45
CA ILE A 96 22.40 -23.59 1.84
C ILE A 96 22.39 -23.25 3.33
N TYR A 97 21.27 -22.72 3.82
CA TYR A 97 21.18 -22.14 5.17
C TYR A 97 20.55 -23.09 6.20
N GLY A 98 19.94 -24.19 5.76
CA GLY A 98 19.19 -25.12 6.61
C GLY A 98 17.84 -24.53 7.08
N PRO A 99 17.02 -25.32 7.80
CA PRO A 99 15.74 -24.85 8.31
C PRO A 99 15.93 -23.70 9.32
N PRO A 100 14.94 -22.80 9.52
CA PRO A 100 15.08 -21.59 10.33
C PRO A 100 15.48 -21.86 11.79
N LYS A 101 15.01 -22.97 12.36
CA LYS A 101 15.36 -23.47 13.70
C LYS A 101 16.81 -23.95 13.84
N THR A 102 17.60 -24.00 12.77
CA THR A 102 18.99 -24.43 12.82
C THR A 102 19.85 -23.33 13.45
N PRO A 103 20.52 -23.58 14.59
CA PRO A 103 21.48 -22.66 15.16
C PRO A 103 22.58 -22.35 14.13
N PRO A 104 23.12 -21.11 14.07
CA PRO A 104 24.14 -20.73 13.09
C PRO A 104 25.29 -21.74 12.99
N GLU A 105 25.77 -22.23 14.13
CA GLU A 105 26.84 -23.24 14.28
C GLU A 105 26.57 -24.59 13.59
N LYS A 106 25.30 -24.87 13.24
CA LYS A 106 24.86 -26.09 12.56
C LYS A 106 24.51 -25.87 11.08
N SER A 107 24.52 -24.62 10.58
CA SER A 107 24.32 -24.32 9.16
C SER A 107 25.47 -24.87 8.32
N LEU A 108 25.16 -25.29 7.09
CA LEU A 108 26.14 -25.88 6.16
C LEU A 108 27.24 -24.90 5.74
N LEU A 109 27.09 -23.60 6.03
CA LEU A 109 28.12 -22.57 5.80
C LEU A 109 29.18 -22.51 6.92
N LEU A 110 28.82 -22.88 8.16
CA LEU A 110 29.75 -22.93 9.30
C LEU A 110 30.41 -24.30 9.46
N LYS A 111 29.73 -25.36 8.98
CA LYS A 111 30.39 -26.62 8.69
C LYS A 111 31.16 -26.47 7.38
N SER A 112 32.43 -26.12 7.51
CA SER A 112 33.56 -26.50 6.64
C SER A 112 34.11 -25.46 5.64
N SER A 113 35.37 -25.11 5.89
CA SER A 113 36.36 -24.81 4.86
C SER A 113 36.75 -26.03 4.01
N SER A 114 36.18 -27.22 4.27
CA SER A 114 36.52 -28.51 3.64
C SER A 114 35.39 -29.22 2.85
N GLN A 115 34.11 -28.83 2.96
CA GLN A 115 32.98 -29.35 2.15
C GLN A 115 32.50 -28.35 1.07
N LEU A 116 33.00 -27.11 1.07
CA LEU A 116 32.85 -26.17 -0.06
C LEU A 116 33.42 -26.75 -1.38
N SER A 117 34.19 -27.83 -1.35
CA SER A 117 34.67 -28.55 -2.53
C SER A 117 33.68 -29.58 -3.10
N HIS A 118 32.50 -29.77 -2.51
CA HIS A 118 31.50 -30.72 -3.03
C HIS A 118 30.74 -30.12 -4.24
N PRO A 119 30.80 -30.73 -5.44
CA PRO A 119 30.26 -30.13 -6.67
C PRO A 119 28.76 -29.79 -6.62
N SER A 120 27.96 -30.59 -5.90
CA SER A 120 26.51 -30.37 -5.77
C SER A 120 26.15 -29.11 -4.96
N LEU A 121 26.91 -28.80 -3.91
CA LEU A 121 26.68 -27.60 -3.10
C LEU A 121 27.09 -26.35 -3.88
N MET A 122 28.22 -26.42 -4.60
CA MET A 122 28.66 -25.34 -5.50
C MET A 122 27.64 -25.05 -6.60
N ASN A 123 27.02 -26.09 -7.17
CA ASN A 123 25.94 -25.90 -8.13
C ASN A 123 24.70 -25.24 -7.49
N THR A 124 24.34 -25.64 -6.27
CA THR A 124 23.20 -25.05 -5.54
C THR A 124 23.43 -23.58 -5.21
N VAL A 125 24.64 -23.22 -4.75
CA VAL A 125 25.03 -21.83 -4.50
C VAL A 125 24.99 -21.02 -5.80
N LYS A 126 25.51 -21.57 -6.91
CA LYS A 126 25.45 -20.91 -8.22
C LYS A 126 24.00 -20.64 -8.65
N VAL A 127 23.14 -21.65 -8.56
CA VAL A 127 21.70 -21.52 -8.88
C VAL A 127 21.04 -20.45 -8.02
N TYR A 128 21.33 -20.42 -6.71
CA TYR A 128 20.82 -19.39 -5.80
C TYR A 128 21.28 -17.99 -6.20
N MET A 129 22.58 -17.81 -6.46
CA MET A 129 23.15 -16.51 -6.84
C MET A 129 22.64 -16.00 -8.18
N GLU A 130 22.34 -16.88 -9.13
CA GLU A 130 21.73 -16.51 -10.41
C GLU A 130 20.22 -16.30 -10.32
N GLY A 131 19.53 -16.99 -9.40
CA GLY A 131 18.08 -16.89 -9.23
C GLY A 131 17.64 -15.58 -8.58
N ILE A 132 18.42 -15.01 -7.64
CA ILE A 132 18.07 -13.73 -7.00
C ILE A 132 17.94 -12.57 -8.01
N PRO A 133 18.91 -12.33 -8.92
CA PRO A 133 18.75 -11.33 -9.98
C PRO A 133 17.58 -11.62 -10.93
N ARG A 134 17.30 -12.89 -11.25
CA ARG A 134 16.14 -13.26 -12.09
C ARG A 134 14.81 -12.93 -11.42
N LEU A 135 14.65 -13.25 -10.14
CA LEU A 135 13.47 -12.85 -9.37
C LEU A 135 13.30 -11.33 -9.35
N PHE A 136 14.42 -10.59 -9.29
CA PHE A 136 14.38 -9.14 -9.35
C PHE A 136 13.93 -8.63 -10.72
N GLU A 137 14.39 -9.23 -11.82
CA GLU A 137 13.90 -8.92 -13.17
C GLU A 137 12.39 -9.21 -13.30
N LEU A 138 11.96 -10.39 -12.85
CA LEU A 138 10.56 -10.84 -12.87
C LEU A 138 9.62 -9.94 -12.05
N LEU A 139 10.13 -9.27 -11.01
CA LEU A 139 9.35 -8.30 -10.24
C LEU A 139 8.82 -7.16 -11.13
N TYR A 140 9.62 -6.73 -12.12
CA TYR A 140 9.26 -5.67 -13.06
C TYR A 140 8.61 -6.18 -14.35
N THR A 141 8.72 -7.47 -14.64
CA THR A 141 8.12 -8.07 -15.84
C THR A 141 6.60 -8.03 -15.74
N PRO A 142 5.90 -7.32 -16.65
CA PRO A 142 4.45 -7.31 -16.66
C PRO A 142 3.92 -8.70 -17.05
N ALA A 143 3.00 -9.23 -16.26
CA ALA A 143 2.14 -10.34 -16.69
C ALA A 143 0.85 -9.74 -17.28
N THR A 144 0.66 -9.88 -18.59
CA THR A 144 -0.61 -9.49 -19.23
C THR A 144 -1.68 -10.50 -18.82
N LEU A 145 -2.48 -10.15 -17.83
CA LEU A 145 -3.55 -10.99 -17.28
C LEU A 145 -4.90 -10.30 -17.48
N PRO A 146 -5.98 -11.05 -17.80
CA PRO A 146 -7.32 -10.50 -17.80
C PRO A 146 -7.68 -10.03 -16.38
N PRO A 147 -8.62 -9.07 -16.23
CA PRO A 147 -8.91 -8.46 -14.94
C PRO A 147 -9.21 -9.47 -13.83
N TYR A 148 -9.92 -10.55 -14.15
CA TYR A 148 -10.24 -11.62 -13.20
C TYR A 148 -8.98 -12.18 -12.49
N TYR A 149 -7.85 -12.31 -13.19
CA TYR A 149 -6.58 -12.85 -12.67
C TYR A 149 -5.56 -11.78 -12.28
N SER A 150 -5.89 -10.49 -12.31
CA SER A 150 -4.93 -9.43 -11.98
C SER A 150 -4.32 -9.59 -10.57
N TYR A 151 -5.09 -10.12 -9.63
CA TYR A 151 -4.63 -10.44 -8.28
C TYR A 151 -3.49 -11.46 -8.24
N VAL A 152 -3.38 -12.36 -9.24
CA VAL A 152 -2.29 -13.35 -9.32
C VAL A 152 -0.98 -12.67 -9.67
N GLY A 153 -1.02 -11.63 -10.51
CA GLY A 153 0.15 -10.78 -10.80
C GLY A 153 0.64 -10.07 -9.54
N LEU A 154 -0.28 -9.48 -8.75
CA LEU A 154 0.05 -8.83 -7.49
C LEU A 154 0.57 -9.81 -6.43
N ALA A 155 -0.07 -10.99 -6.33
CA ALA A 155 0.34 -12.08 -5.43
C ALA A 155 1.76 -12.56 -5.72
N SER A 156 2.07 -12.73 -7.00
CA SER A 156 3.39 -13.13 -7.51
C SER A 156 4.47 -12.14 -7.08
N LYS A 157 4.25 -10.85 -7.34
CA LYS A 157 5.17 -9.77 -6.93
C LYS A 157 5.30 -9.69 -5.41
N SER A 158 4.19 -9.78 -4.69
CA SER A 158 4.18 -9.83 -3.22
C SER A 158 5.00 -11.00 -2.68
N CYS A 159 4.94 -12.17 -3.31
CA CYS A 159 5.73 -13.32 -2.91
C CYS A 159 7.23 -13.10 -3.12
N ILE A 160 7.63 -12.51 -4.26
CA ILE A 160 9.02 -12.12 -4.54
C ILE A 160 9.52 -11.13 -3.47
N LEU A 161 8.74 -10.09 -3.20
CA LEU A 161 9.07 -9.08 -2.18
C LEU A 161 9.20 -9.68 -0.78
N LYS A 162 8.27 -10.57 -0.40
CA LYS A 162 8.32 -11.24 0.91
C LYS A 162 9.55 -12.15 1.05
N MET A 163 9.96 -12.80 -0.03
CA MET A 163 11.18 -13.58 -0.07
C MET A 163 12.41 -12.67 0.10
N PHE A 164 12.47 -11.55 -0.61
CA PHE A 164 13.58 -10.59 -0.46
C PHE A 164 13.64 -9.99 0.95
N ASP A 165 12.51 -9.63 1.55
CA ASP A 165 12.41 -9.19 2.94
C ASP A 165 13.02 -10.23 3.90
N TYR A 166 12.60 -11.49 3.79
CA TYR A 166 13.15 -12.58 4.61
C TYR A 166 14.67 -12.75 4.40
N LEU A 167 15.13 -12.78 3.14
CA LEU A 167 16.53 -13.01 2.82
C LEU A 167 17.43 -11.84 3.27
N SER A 168 17.00 -10.59 3.12
CA SER A 168 17.71 -9.41 3.61
C SER A 168 17.74 -9.38 5.14
N LYS A 169 16.58 -9.53 5.81
CA LYS A 169 16.45 -9.50 7.27
C LYS A 169 17.40 -10.48 7.98
N TYR A 170 17.63 -11.65 7.37
CA TYR A 170 18.49 -12.69 7.93
C TYR A 170 19.88 -12.79 7.27
N LYS A 171 20.29 -11.77 6.51
CA LYS A 171 21.62 -11.68 5.86
C LYS A 171 21.95 -12.91 4.98
N MET A 172 20.94 -13.40 4.29
CA MET A 172 21.02 -14.51 3.33
C MET A 172 21.17 -14.01 1.89
N MET A 173 20.98 -12.72 1.63
CA MET A 173 21.26 -12.09 0.35
C MET A 173 22.70 -11.52 0.32
N PRO A 174 23.45 -11.66 -0.78
CA PRO A 174 24.70 -10.93 -0.97
C PRO A 174 24.51 -9.41 -0.88
N THR A 175 25.44 -8.72 -0.20
CA THR A 175 25.32 -7.28 0.07
C THR A 175 25.26 -6.44 -1.20
N ASP A 176 26.02 -6.80 -2.24
CA ASP A 176 26.02 -6.15 -3.55
C ASP A 176 24.66 -6.26 -4.27
N LEU A 177 24.00 -7.41 -4.16
CA LEU A 177 22.65 -7.60 -4.71
C LEU A 177 21.60 -6.84 -3.89
N GLU A 178 21.72 -6.84 -2.56
CA GLU A 178 20.84 -6.09 -1.68
C GLU A 178 20.93 -4.58 -1.91
N ASP A 179 22.15 -4.04 -2.03
CA ASP A 179 22.38 -2.63 -2.32
C ASP A 179 21.85 -2.26 -3.71
N GLY A 180 22.03 -3.12 -4.71
CA GLY A 180 21.49 -2.93 -6.06
C GLY A 180 19.95 -2.92 -6.09
N PHE A 181 19.32 -3.84 -5.35
CA PHE A 181 17.87 -3.88 -5.16
C PHE A 181 17.37 -2.57 -4.53
N ARG A 182 17.96 -2.19 -3.39
CA ARG A 182 17.58 -0.99 -2.64
C ARG A 182 17.77 0.28 -3.45
N MET A 183 18.87 0.39 -4.22
CA MET A 183 19.14 1.52 -5.09
C MET A 183 18.08 1.64 -6.19
N THR A 184 17.72 0.53 -6.83
CA THR A 184 16.69 0.52 -7.88
C THR A 184 15.32 0.87 -7.32
N MET A 185 14.92 0.30 -6.17
CA MET A 185 13.63 0.63 -5.53
C MET A 185 13.52 2.09 -5.10
N LYS A 186 14.65 2.77 -4.85
CA LYS A 186 14.71 4.20 -4.52
C LYS A 186 14.93 5.13 -5.72
N SER A 187 15.11 4.56 -6.92
CA SER A 187 15.20 5.34 -8.17
C SER A 187 13.82 5.85 -8.60
N PRO A 188 13.72 6.97 -9.34
CA PRO A 188 12.44 7.47 -9.85
C PRO A 188 11.59 6.38 -10.54
N SER A 189 12.20 5.56 -11.39
CA SER A 189 11.52 4.44 -12.05
C SER A 189 11.02 3.37 -11.10
N GLY A 190 11.76 3.08 -10.02
CA GLY A 190 11.34 2.15 -8.98
C GLY A 190 10.17 2.68 -8.17
N LEU A 191 10.18 3.97 -7.85
CA LEU A 191 9.11 4.64 -7.11
C LEU A 191 7.83 4.77 -7.95
N GLU A 192 7.96 5.08 -9.24
CA GLU A 192 6.87 5.03 -10.23
C GLU A 192 6.27 3.62 -10.33
N TRP A 193 7.11 2.59 -10.32
CA TRP A 193 6.65 1.21 -10.31
C TRP A 193 5.84 0.91 -9.05
N ILE A 194 6.29 1.33 -7.84
CA ILE A 194 5.51 1.14 -6.61
C ILE A 194 4.13 1.79 -6.76
N ALA A 195 4.07 3.06 -7.20
CA ALA A 195 2.82 3.77 -7.41
C ALA A 195 1.90 3.05 -8.41
N LYS A 196 2.45 2.54 -9.51
CA LYS A 196 1.70 1.78 -10.52
C LYS A 196 1.13 0.48 -9.96
N GLU A 197 1.91 -0.29 -9.21
CA GLU A 197 1.44 -1.54 -8.62
C GLU A 197 0.36 -1.31 -7.55
N MET A 198 0.43 -0.18 -6.82
CA MET A 198 -0.62 0.20 -5.88
C MET A 198 -1.95 0.47 -6.57
N GLN A 199 -1.96 1.10 -7.74
CA GLN A 199 -3.18 1.39 -8.49
C GLN A 199 -3.68 0.17 -9.27
N GLY A 200 -2.77 -0.57 -9.91
CA GLY A 200 -3.07 -1.71 -10.78
C GLY A 200 -3.64 -2.95 -10.07
N ALA A 201 -3.62 -2.98 -8.73
CA ALA A 201 -4.29 -4.00 -7.93
C ALA A 201 -5.84 -3.95 -8.01
N PHE A 202 -6.40 -2.80 -8.41
CA PHE A 202 -7.83 -2.50 -8.28
C PHE A 202 -8.56 -2.46 -9.62
N LEU A 203 -8.42 -3.52 -10.41
CA LEU A 203 -9.08 -3.61 -11.71
C LEU A 203 -10.55 -4.03 -11.59
N PRO A 204 -11.47 -3.35 -12.31
CA PRO A 204 -12.86 -3.79 -12.43
C PRO A 204 -12.95 -5.22 -12.98
N GLY A 205 -13.78 -6.05 -12.35
CA GLY A 205 -13.94 -7.45 -12.75
C GLY A 205 -12.85 -8.39 -12.23
N SER A 206 -11.96 -7.95 -11.33
CA SER A 206 -11.06 -8.87 -10.63
C SER A 206 -11.84 -9.84 -9.73
N LYS A 207 -11.22 -10.98 -9.40
CA LYS A 207 -11.76 -11.95 -8.42
C LYS A 207 -12.15 -11.30 -7.08
N TYR A 208 -11.39 -10.29 -6.65
CA TYR A 208 -11.65 -9.53 -5.42
C TYR A 208 -12.41 -8.22 -5.68
N GLY A 209 -12.85 -8.00 -6.91
CA GLY A 209 -13.57 -6.80 -7.32
C GLY A 209 -14.98 -6.74 -6.75
N LEU A 210 -15.28 -5.64 -6.08
CA LEU A 210 -16.62 -5.21 -5.69
C LEU A 210 -16.72 -3.68 -5.79
N LYS A 211 -17.87 -3.10 -5.42
CA LYS A 211 -18.06 -1.64 -5.51
C LYS A 211 -17.13 -0.78 -4.63
N PHE A 212 -16.52 -1.36 -3.61
CA PHE A 212 -15.55 -0.70 -2.72
C PHE A 212 -14.08 -0.95 -3.13
N HIS A 213 -13.85 -1.87 -4.08
CA HIS A 213 -12.52 -2.27 -4.56
C HIS A 213 -11.97 -1.24 -5.55
N VAL A 214 -11.63 -0.07 -5.02
CA VAL A 214 -11.12 1.08 -5.77
C VAL A 214 -9.80 1.56 -5.17
N PRO A 215 -8.84 2.00 -5.99
CA PRO A 215 -7.58 2.49 -5.46
C PRO A 215 -7.78 3.89 -4.86
N LEU A 216 -7.16 4.13 -3.71
CA LEU A 216 -7.10 5.44 -3.05
C LEU A 216 -5.64 5.90 -2.93
N ASN A 217 -5.45 7.22 -2.87
CA ASN A 217 -4.12 7.86 -2.98
C ASN A 217 -3.55 8.29 -1.63
N GLU A 218 -4.29 8.02 -0.56
CA GLU A 218 -3.90 8.23 0.82
C GLU A 218 -2.90 7.18 1.29
N ALA A 219 -1.88 7.61 2.04
CA ALA A 219 -0.89 6.70 2.64
C ALA A 219 -1.56 5.67 3.55
N GLU A 220 -2.59 6.08 4.30
CA GLU A 220 -3.37 5.20 5.17
C GLU A 220 -3.97 4.02 4.39
N PHE A 221 -4.41 4.25 3.15
CA PHE A 221 -4.94 3.18 2.31
C PHE A 221 -3.84 2.19 1.93
N LEU A 222 -2.72 2.68 1.39
CA LEU A 222 -1.56 1.84 1.07
C LEU A 222 -1.12 0.99 2.26
N GLU A 223 -0.96 1.62 3.42
CA GLU A 223 -0.34 1.00 4.58
C GLU A 223 -1.21 -0.06 5.25
N ASN A 224 -2.51 -0.04 5.01
CA ASN A 224 -3.48 -0.85 5.74
C ASN A 224 -4.31 -1.79 4.84
N HIS A 225 -4.37 -1.54 3.52
CA HIS A 225 -5.16 -2.37 2.62
C HIS A 225 -4.59 -3.80 2.52
N PRO A 226 -5.41 -4.86 2.66
CA PRO A 226 -4.93 -6.24 2.78
C PRO A 226 -4.09 -6.71 1.59
N HIS A 227 -4.46 -6.31 0.38
CA HIS A 227 -3.76 -6.69 -0.84
C HIS A 227 -2.43 -5.96 -1.06
N LEU A 228 -2.16 -4.86 -0.33
CA LEU A 228 -1.00 -4.01 -0.55
C LEU A 228 0.12 -4.21 0.48
N SER A 229 0.00 -5.17 1.41
CA SER A 229 0.91 -5.32 2.54
C SER A 229 2.41 -5.34 2.20
N GLN A 230 2.81 -5.99 1.09
CA GLN A 230 4.22 -6.04 0.69
C GLN A 230 4.70 -4.73 0.06
N LEU A 231 3.84 -4.04 -0.68
CA LEU A 231 4.11 -2.69 -1.19
C LEU A 231 4.18 -1.68 -0.04
N ALA A 232 3.34 -1.83 0.98
CA ALA A 232 3.37 -1.03 2.19
C ALA A 232 4.70 -1.18 2.94
N ASN A 233 5.25 -2.39 3.02
CA ASN A 233 6.57 -2.61 3.64
C ASN A 233 7.68 -1.87 2.88
N LEU A 234 7.70 -1.99 1.54
CA LEU A 234 8.63 -1.22 0.71
C LEU A 234 8.49 0.28 0.94
N TYR A 235 7.25 0.79 0.90
CA TYR A 235 6.96 2.20 1.09
C TYR A 235 7.41 2.72 2.46
N LYS A 236 7.23 1.94 3.53
CA LYS A 236 7.67 2.32 4.89
C LYS A 236 9.20 2.39 5.04
N GLU A 237 9.96 1.69 4.18
CA GLU A 237 11.44 1.76 4.17
C GLU A 237 12.00 2.94 3.35
N LEU A 238 11.14 3.62 2.59
CA LEU A 238 11.51 4.80 1.83
C LEU A 238 11.73 6.02 2.75
N GLY A 239 12.57 6.96 2.31
CA GLY A 239 12.67 8.27 2.96
C GLY A 239 11.50 9.16 2.56
N GLU A 240 11.35 10.29 3.25
CA GLU A 240 10.22 11.20 3.07
C GLU A 240 10.09 11.70 1.62
N LYS A 241 11.20 12.03 0.94
CA LYS A 241 11.16 12.47 -0.46
C LYS A 241 10.68 11.36 -1.40
N GLU A 242 11.12 10.12 -1.16
CA GLU A 242 10.74 8.97 -1.96
C GLU A 242 9.26 8.60 -1.74
N GLN A 243 8.79 8.63 -0.50
CA GLN A 243 7.38 8.42 -0.15
C GLN A 243 6.47 9.45 -0.83
N ASN A 244 6.84 10.73 -0.75
CA ASN A 244 6.09 11.80 -1.42
C ASN A 244 6.04 11.60 -2.94
N TYR A 245 7.12 11.10 -3.56
CA TYR A 245 7.14 10.81 -4.98
C TYR A 245 6.19 9.66 -5.36
N VAL A 246 6.11 8.60 -4.54
CA VAL A 246 5.16 7.49 -4.72
C VAL A 246 3.70 7.97 -4.62
N LEU A 247 3.37 8.76 -3.58
CA LEU A 247 2.02 9.30 -3.41
C LEU A 247 1.64 10.26 -4.54
N PHE A 248 2.58 11.10 -4.97
CA PHE A 248 2.38 11.99 -6.11
C PHE A 248 2.07 11.22 -7.40
N HIS A 249 2.85 10.18 -7.70
CA HIS A 249 2.63 9.37 -8.90
C HIS A 249 1.35 8.55 -8.82
N SER A 250 0.97 8.07 -7.63
CA SER A 250 -0.32 7.41 -7.41
C SER A 250 -1.46 8.36 -7.77
N LEU A 251 -1.42 9.60 -7.26
CA LEU A 251 -2.37 10.64 -7.61
C LEU A 251 -2.38 10.96 -9.11
N LYS A 252 -1.21 11.10 -9.72
CA LYS A 252 -1.06 11.37 -11.16
C LYS A 252 -1.72 10.28 -12.01
N LEU A 253 -1.50 9.00 -11.66
CA LEU A 253 -2.07 7.86 -12.37
C LEU A 253 -3.61 7.85 -12.26
N SER A 254 -4.18 7.92 -11.04
CA SER A 254 -5.63 7.88 -10.88
C SER A 254 -6.33 9.03 -11.63
N MET A 255 -5.73 10.23 -11.59
CA MET A 255 -6.26 11.41 -12.27
C MET A 255 -6.22 11.27 -13.79
N SER A 256 -5.09 10.82 -14.33
CA SER A 256 -4.88 10.66 -15.77
C SER A 256 -5.82 9.60 -16.34
N GLU A 257 -5.93 8.44 -15.67
CA GLU A 257 -6.80 7.34 -16.09
C GLU A 257 -8.28 7.75 -16.06
N LEU A 258 -8.71 8.40 -14.97
CA LEU A 258 -10.10 8.83 -14.87
C LEU A 258 -10.45 9.91 -15.89
N TYR A 259 -9.56 10.86 -16.14
CA TYR A 259 -9.81 11.92 -17.12
C TYR A 259 -9.82 11.40 -18.55
N ASP A 260 -8.94 10.45 -18.88
CA ASP A 260 -9.00 9.79 -20.17
C ASP A 260 -10.33 9.02 -20.34
N TYR A 261 -10.75 8.29 -19.30
CA TYR A 261 -12.03 7.61 -19.32
C TYR A 261 -13.21 8.58 -19.50
N LEU A 262 -13.29 9.63 -18.68
CA LEU A 262 -14.42 10.55 -18.70
C LEU A 262 -14.47 11.39 -19.98
N PHE A 263 -13.33 11.91 -20.44
CA PHE A 263 -13.31 12.97 -21.47
C PHE A 263 -12.75 12.52 -22.83
N SER A 264 -12.10 11.37 -22.91
CA SER A 264 -11.75 10.72 -24.18
C SER A 264 -12.74 9.62 -24.52
N VAL A 265 -12.94 8.65 -23.61
CA VAL A 265 -13.78 7.46 -23.86
C VAL A 265 -15.28 7.79 -23.74
N GLN A 266 -15.70 8.40 -22.64
CA GLN A 266 -17.09 8.81 -22.39
C GLN A 266 -17.40 10.25 -22.86
N LYS A 267 -16.64 10.76 -23.83
CA LYS A 267 -16.76 12.16 -24.28
C LYS A 267 -18.19 12.58 -24.67
N ALA A 268 -18.98 11.66 -25.22
CA ALA A 268 -20.36 11.92 -25.61
C ALA A 268 -21.26 12.31 -24.42
N THR A 269 -21.01 11.78 -23.23
CA THR A 269 -21.78 12.04 -22.00
C THR A 269 -21.13 13.10 -21.11
N SER A 270 -19.79 13.19 -21.11
CA SER A 270 -19.06 14.11 -20.23
C SER A 270 -18.72 15.45 -20.86
N GLY A 271 -18.73 15.54 -22.19
CA GLY A 271 -18.28 16.74 -22.91
C GLY A 271 -16.75 16.92 -22.91
N PRO A 272 -16.25 18.11 -23.25
CA PRO A 272 -14.81 18.40 -23.22
C PRO A 272 -14.29 18.50 -21.77
N ILE A 273 -12.98 18.33 -21.59
CA ILE A 273 -12.30 18.52 -20.31
C ILE A 273 -12.60 19.94 -19.79
N PRO A 274 -13.19 20.09 -18.58
CA PRO A 274 -13.41 21.39 -17.96
C PRO A 274 -12.10 22.07 -17.59
N ILE A 275 -12.13 23.40 -17.41
CA ILE A 275 -10.93 24.19 -17.07
C ILE A 275 -10.24 23.70 -15.79
N GLN A 276 -11.00 23.14 -14.84
CA GLN A 276 -10.51 22.50 -13.62
C GLN A 276 -9.63 21.29 -13.94
N GLY A 277 -10.06 20.45 -14.89
CA GLY A 277 -9.26 19.34 -15.38
C GLY A 277 -7.95 19.81 -15.99
N THR A 278 -7.94 20.94 -16.70
CA THR A 278 -6.71 21.55 -17.22
C THR A 278 -5.77 22.03 -16.10
N TRP A 279 -6.28 22.66 -15.05
CA TRP A 279 -5.45 23.06 -13.90
C TRP A 279 -4.77 21.86 -13.24
N HIS A 280 -5.52 20.77 -13.11
CA HIS A 280 -5.02 19.54 -12.53
C HIS A 280 -3.91 18.91 -13.36
N MET A 281 -4.09 18.75 -14.67
CA MET A 281 -3.06 18.19 -15.54
C MET A 281 -1.80 19.07 -15.58
N ASN A 282 -1.97 20.39 -15.66
CA ASN A 282 -0.84 21.33 -15.60
C ASN A 282 -0.08 21.23 -14.27
N PHE A 283 -0.80 21.09 -13.14
CA PHE A 283 -0.18 20.88 -11.85
C PHE A 283 0.69 19.61 -11.85
N LEU A 284 0.13 18.48 -12.31
CA LEU A 284 0.85 17.20 -12.35
C LEU A 284 2.11 17.29 -13.21
N GLU A 285 2.03 17.85 -14.42
CA GLU A 285 3.19 17.98 -15.31
C GLU A 285 4.31 18.86 -14.74
N LYS A 286 3.96 19.96 -14.07
CA LYS A 286 4.93 20.88 -13.47
C LYS A 286 5.52 20.32 -12.18
N MET A 287 4.66 19.77 -11.32
CA MET A 287 5.06 19.24 -10.02
C MET A 287 5.99 18.03 -10.17
N GLU A 288 5.76 17.16 -11.15
CA GLU A 288 6.67 16.05 -11.45
C GLU A 288 8.09 16.52 -11.77
N LYS A 289 8.22 17.56 -12.60
CA LYS A 289 9.52 18.17 -12.94
C LYS A 289 10.20 18.77 -11.72
N ILE A 290 9.43 19.36 -10.81
CA ILE A 290 9.96 19.90 -9.55
C ILE A 290 10.48 18.77 -8.67
N LEU A 291 9.67 17.72 -8.46
CA LEU A 291 10.05 16.59 -7.60
C LEU A 291 11.26 15.80 -8.14
N LEU A 292 11.38 15.66 -9.47
CA LEU A 292 12.52 14.98 -10.09
C LEU A 292 13.87 15.62 -9.75
N LYS A 293 13.91 16.94 -9.48
CA LYS A 293 15.14 17.63 -9.04
C LYS A 293 15.69 17.10 -7.72
N GLU A 294 14.86 16.50 -6.85
CA GLU A 294 15.31 15.88 -5.58
C GLU A 294 16.13 14.59 -5.79
N PHE A 295 16.16 14.08 -7.02
CA PHE A 295 16.87 12.87 -7.42
C PHE A 295 18.07 13.13 -8.33
N GLU A 296 18.29 14.39 -8.74
CA GLU A 296 19.46 14.77 -9.51
C GLU A 296 20.75 14.62 -8.67
N PRO A 297 21.88 14.22 -9.29
CA PRO A 297 23.16 14.14 -8.58
C PRO A 297 23.52 15.50 -8.00
N LYS A 298 23.71 15.58 -6.69
CA LYS A 298 24.13 16.83 -6.04
C LYS A 298 25.55 17.19 -6.49
N ASP A 299 25.75 18.46 -6.85
CA ASP A 299 27.09 19.04 -6.78
C ASP A 299 27.58 18.96 -5.33
N SER A 300 28.84 18.58 -5.14
CA SER A 300 29.49 18.21 -3.86
C SER A 300 29.49 19.28 -2.76
N HIS A 301 28.79 20.41 -2.95
CA HIS A 301 28.74 21.56 -2.05
C HIS A 301 27.33 21.93 -1.56
N ALA A 302 26.26 21.28 -2.03
CA ALA A 302 24.89 21.59 -1.58
C ALA A 302 24.30 20.47 -0.70
N ASN A 303 24.02 20.77 0.57
CA ASN A 303 23.43 19.79 1.49
C ASN A 303 21.93 19.52 1.20
N SER A 304 21.22 20.40 0.51
CA SER A 304 19.81 20.26 0.13
C SER A 304 19.52 20.87 -1.24
N VAL A 305 18.61 20.27 -2.01
CA VAL A 305 18.05 20.88 -3.23
C VAL A 305 16.95 21.84 -2.79
N ASP A 306 17.11 23.13 -3.10
CA ASP A 306 16.03 24.10 -2.92
C ASP A 306 15.07 24.01 -4.10
N LEU A 307 13.84 23.60 -3.83
CA LEU A 307 12.84 23.40 -4.87
C LEU A 307 12.04 24.67 -5.08
N ASP A 308 12.04 25.17 -6.32
CA ASP A 308 11.16 26.27 -6.71
C ASP A 308 9.77 25.74 -7.08
N PHE A 309 8.79 26.12 -6.26
CA PHE A 309 7.38 25.78 -6.45
C PHE A 309 6.55 26.92 -7.06
N SER A 310 7.18 28.01 -7.50
CA SER A 310 6.49 29.15 -8.12
C SER A 310 5.70 28.74 -9.38
N GLU A 311 6.16 27.71 -10.10
CA GLU A 311 5.51 27.24 -11.33
C GLU A 311 4.11 26.66 -11.11
N VAL A 312 3.83 26.10 -9.93
CA VAL A 312 2.53 25.48 -9.57
C VAL A 312 1.60 26.42 -8.79
N GLN A 313 2.07 27.64 -8.49
CA GLN A 313 1.38 28.59 -7.63
C GLN A 313 -0.05 28.89 -8.12
N GLN A 314 -0.23 29.07 -9.43
CA GLN A 314 -1.52 29.40 -10.02
C GLN A 314 -2.51 28.24 -9.96
N GLU A 315 -2.06 27.02 -10.25
CA GLU A 315 -2.91 25.82 -10.17
C GLU A 315 -3.39 25.57 -8.74
N ILE A 316 -2.52 25.74 -7.75
CA ILE A 316 -2.88 25.66 -6.33
C ILE A 316 -3.93 26.71 -5.96
N LEU A 317 -3.73 27.97 -6.35
CA LEU A 317 -4.73 29.03 -6.11
C LEU A 317 -6.09 28.70 -6.72
N ASN A 318 -6.09 28.17 -7.94
CA ASN A 318 -7.31 27.80 -8.63
C ASN A 318 -8.05 26.67 -7.91
N CYS A 319 -7.34 25.62 -7.48
CA CYS A 319 -7.93 24.51 -6.71
C CYS A 319 -8.54 25.01 -5.39
N ARG A 320 -7.87 25.94 -4.69
CA ARG A 320 -8.39 26.52 -3.44
C ARG A 320 -9.65 27.34 -3.65
N LYS A 321 -9.65 28.22 -4.66
CA LYS A 321 -10.83 29.02 -5.03
C LYS A 321 -12.00 28.12 -5.40
N PHE A 322 -11.71 27.04 -6.13
CA PHE A 322 -12.70 26.07 -6.55
C PHE A 322 -13.32 25.27 -5.38
N LEU A 323 -12.54 24.93 -4.34
CA LEU A 323 -13.11 24.26 -3.16
C LEU A 323 -14.13 25.13 -2.41
N VAL A 324 -13.95 26.45 -2.39
CA VAL A 324 -14.83 27.39 -1.68
C VAL A 324 -16.05 27.75 -2.51
N ASP A 325 -15.82 28.09 -3.78
CA ASP A 325 -16.85 28.50 -4.73
C ASP A 325 -16.74 27.63 -5.98
N PRO A 326 -17.28 26.41 -5.92
CA PRO A 326 -17.44 25.61 -7.12
C PRO A 326 -18.52 26.28 -7.95
N ALA A 327 -18.10 27.20 -8.83
CA ALA A 327 -18.96 27.81 -9.83
C ALA A 327 -19.84 26.73 -10.48
N ALA A 328 -21.06 27.08 -10.90
CA ALA A 328 -22.00 26.13 -11.50
C ALA A 328 -21.36 25.37 -12.67
N LEU A 329 -20.83 24.20 -12.39
CA LEU A 329 -20.09 23.35 -13.32
C LEU A 329 -20.84 22.05 -13.47
N SER A 330 -20.85 21.54 -14.70
CA SER A 330 -21.28 20.19 -15.09
C SER A 330 -22.71 19.81 -14.63
N HIS A 331 -23.62 19.56 -15.57
CA HIS A 331 -24.90 18.91 -15.24
C HIS A 331 -24.72 17.45 -14.76
N ASN A 332 -23.49 16.91 -14.80
CA ASN A 332 -23.14 15.59 -14.29
C ASN A 332 -22.51 15.71 -12.88
N PRO A 333 -23.21 15.26 -11.81
CA PRO A 333 -22.71 15.26 -10.44
C PRO A 333 -21.45 14.41 -10.22
N GLU A 334 -21.28 13.32 -10.98
CA GLU A 334 -20.12 12.43 -10.86
C GLU A 334 -18.84 13.14 -11.32
N VAL A 335 -18.90 13.82 -12.47
CA VAL A 335 -17.79 14.65 -12.97
C VAL A 335 -17.47 15.75 -11.95
N GLN A 336 -18.49 16.42 -11.40
CA GLN A 336 -18.28 17.45 -10.38
C GLN A 336 -17.61 16.88 -9.13
N HIS A 337 -18.02 15.69 -8.67
CA HIS A 337 -17.42 15.01 -7.53
C HIS A 337 -15.93 14.75 -7.77
N HIS A 338 -15.55 14.21 -8.92
CA HIS A 338 -14.15 13.93 -9.23
C HIS A 338 -13.29 15.19 -9.36
N LEU A 339 -13.81 16.26 -9.97
CA LEU A 339 -13.11 17.54 -10.01
C LEU A 339 -12.86 18.10 -8.60
N MET A 340 -13.88 18.09 -7.75
CA MET A 340 -13.75 18.57 -6.36
C MET A 340 -12.76 17.72 -5.56
N ARG A 341 -12.87 16.39 -5.68
CA ARG A 341 -12.00 15.43 -5.01
C ARG A 341 -10.54 15.59 -5.43
N TYR A 342 -10.26 15.77 -6.72
CA TYR A 342 -8.88 15.94 -7.19
C TYR A 342 -8.29 17.32 -6.87
N SER A 343 -9.10 18.38 -6.89
CA SER A 343 -8.66 19.67 -6.36
C SER A 343 -8.27 19.56 -4.89
N PHE A 344 -9.06 18.84 -4.08
CA PHE A 344 -8.69 18.57 -2.69
C PHE A 344 -7.40 17.74 -2.58
N LEU A 345 -7.28 16.64 -3.33
CA LEU A 345 -6.12 15.75 -3.24
C LEU A 345 -4.80 16.45 -3.63
N ILE A 346 -4.82 17.33 -4.62
CA ILE A 346 -3.68 18.20 -4.95
C ILE A 346 -3.28 19.06 -3.74
N LEU A 347 -4.25 19.67 -3.08
CA LEU A 347 -3.99 20.53 -1.91
C LEU A 347 -3.51 19.73 -0.70
N ASN A 348 -4.09 18.56 -0.47
CA ASN A 348 -3.68 17.64 0.60
C ASN A 348 -2.27 17.11 0.38
N PHE A 349 -1.88 16.82 -0.87
CA PHE A 349 -0.51 16.48 -1.21
C PHE A 349 0.47 17.63 -0.89
N MET A 350 0.11 18.88 -1.23
CA MET A 350 0.95 20.03 -0.91
C MET A 350 1.08 20.27 0.59
N ASP A 351 0.00 20.11 1.36
CA ASP A 351 0.01 20.17 2.83
C ASP A 351 0.91 19.09 3.42
N GLY A 352 0.88 17.87 2.87
CA GLY A 352 1.79 16.78 3.26
C GLY A 352 3.26 17.07 2.97
N LYS A 353 3.58 17.49 1.73
CA LYS A 353 4.98 17.71 1.28
C LYS A 353 5.65 18.93 1.92
N LEU A 354 4.88 20.01 2.12
CA LEU A 354 5.43 21.31 2.52
C LEU A 354 4.95 21.76 3.91
N GLY A 355 4.03 21.04 4.54
CA GLY A 355 3.39 21.38 5.80
C GLY A 355 2.29 22.43 5.63
N ARG A 356 1.56 22.72 6.73
CA ARG A 356 0.42 23.66 6.75
C ARG A 356 0.74 25.08 6.26
N ASN A 357 2.01 25.49 6.33
CA ASN A 357 2.48 26.78 5.85
C ASN A 357 2.97 26.75 4.38
N TYR A 358 2.66 25.69 3.62
CA TYR A 358 3.07 25.56 2.22
C TYR A 358 2.73 26.79 1.39
N VAL A 359 1.62 27.41 1.72
CA VAL A 359 1.09 28.63 1.14
C VAL A 359 2.07 29.81 1.23
N GLU A 360 2.70 30.00 2.40
CA GLU A 360 3.75 31.01 2.61
C GLU A 360 5.00 30.66 1.80
N LYS A 361 5.35 29.37 1.75
CA LYS A 361 6.47 28.85 0.94
C LYS A 361 6.25 29.03 -0.55
N LEU A 362 4.99 29.02 -1.01
CA LEU A 362 4.58 29.32 -2.38
C LEU A 362 4.53 30.83 -2.68
N GLY A 363 4.87 31.70 -1.73
CA GLY A 363 4.84 33.16 -1.91
C GLY A 363 3.44 33.73 -2.13
N LEU A 364 2.41 32.99 -1.71
CA LEU A 364 1.02 33.41 -1.86
C LEU A 364 0.63 34.39 -0.73
N LYS A 365 -0.22 35.40 -1.01
CA LYS A 365 -0.57 36.46 -0.04
C LYS A 365 -1.66 36.00 0.94
N VAL A 366 -1.41 36.13 2.25
CA VAL A 366 -2.28 35.77 3.41
C VAL A 366 -3.78 36.10 3.24
N GLN A 367 -4.13 37.18 2.52
CA GLN A 367 -5.54 37.54 2.24
C GLN A 367 -6.31 36.52 1.37
N GLU A 368 -5.61 35.65 0.64
CA GLU A 368 -6.19 34.54 -0.11
C GLU A 368 -6.25 33.23 0.71
N HIS A 369 -5.81 33.23 1.98
CA HIS A 369 -5.43 32.00 2.70
C HIS A 369 -6.19 31.67 3.97
N ASP A 370 -6.60 32.68 4.73
CA ASP A 370 -7.24 32.52 6.04
C ASP A 370 -8.75 32.78 5.99
N ARG A 371 -9.35 32.55 4.82
CA ARG A 371 -10.81 32.53 4.73
C ARG A 371 -11.29 31.29 5.45
N VAL A 372 -12.03 31.49 6.53
CA VAL A 372 -12.69 30.44 7.32
C VAL A 372 -13.42 29.47 6.39
N GLU A 373 -13.96 29.96 5.29
CA GLU A 373 -14.59 29.17 4.23
C GLU A 373 -13.66 28.12 3.59
N TYR A 374 -12.41 28.47 3.27
CA TYR A 374 -11.44 27.53 2.71
C TYR A 374 -11.04 26.47 3.73
N GLN A 375 -10.69 26.89 4.95
CA GLN A 375 -10.28 25.95 6.00
C GLN A 375 -11.39 24.96 6.31
N THR A 376 -12.63 25.46 6.40
CA THR A 376 -13.82 24.65 6.61
C THR A 376 -14.06 23.67 5.46
N ALA A 377 -13.96 24.13 4.20
CA ALA A 377 -14.09 23.26 3.03
C ALA A 377 -13.00 22.18 2.98
N TYR A 378 -11.76 22.55 3.27
CA TYR A 378 -10.62 21.65 3.28
C TYR A 378 -10.75 20.58 4.37
N GLU A 379 -11.09 20.98 5.60
CA GLU A 379 -11.33 20.05 6.72
C GLU A 379 -12.50 19.11 6.43
N PHE A 380 -13.56 19.61 5.79
CA PHE A 380 -14.69 18.79 5.38
C PHE A 380 -14.30 17.74 4.33
N MET A 381 -13.58 18.14 3.29
CA MET A 381 -13.08 17.23 2.26
C MET A 381 -12.09 16.21 2.83
N LYS A 382 -11.24 16.62 3.76
CA LYS A 382 -10.32 15.73 4.47
C LYS A 382 -11.06 14.70 5.31
N SER A 383 -12.02 15.13 6.12
CA SER A 383 -12.78 14.25 6.99
C SER A 383 -13.63 13.24 6.20
N THR A 384 -14.29 13.66 5.12
CA THR A 384 -15.01 12.74 4.23
C THR A 384 -14.08 11.76 3.50
N GLY A 385 -12.86 12.21 3.14
CA GLY A 385 -11.81 11.34 2.61
C GLY A 385 -11.37 10.26 3.60
N GLU A 386 -11.12 10.63 4.85
CA GLU A 386 -10.75 9.70 5.94
C GLU A 386 -11.83 8.65 6.18
N VAL A 387 -13.11 9.08 6.24
CA VAL A 387 -14.26 8.17 6.36
C VAL A 387 -14.30 7.19 5.19
N ASN A 388 -14.11 7.68 3.96
CA ASN A 388 -14.12 6.85 2.77
C ASN A 388 -12.97 5.83 2.79
N VAL A 389 -11.75 6.22 3.13
CA VAL A 389 -10.59 5.32 3.22
C VAL A 389 -10.87 4.15 4.16
N TRP A 390 -11.28 4.43 5.40
CA TRP A 390 -11.49 3.37 6.39
C TRP A 390 -12.70 2.51 6.10
N LYS A 391 -13.76 3.08 5.52
CA LYS A 391 -14.91 2.31 5.01
C LYS A 391 -14.46 1.33 3.93
N ASN A 392 -13.74 1.78 2.89
CA ASN A 392 -13.30 0.88 1.80
C ASN A 392 -12.37 -0.22 2.33
N ILE A 393 -11.40 0.10 3.19
CA ILE A 393 -10.51 -0.92 3.79
C ILE A 393 -11.32 -1.98 4.55
N LEU A 394 -12.26 -1.59 5.41
CA LEU A 394 -13.07 -2.53 6.18
C LEU A 394 -13.91 -3.43 5.27
N MET A 395 -14.56 -2.83 4.27
CA MET A 395 -15.45 -3.55 3.38
C MET A 395 -14.66 -4.50 2.47
N ASP A 396 -13.62 -4.02 1.81
CA ASP A 396 -12.74 -4.83 0.96
C ASP A 396 -12.11 -5.96 1.75
N TYR A 397 -11.65 -5.69 2.98
CA TYR A 397 -11.16 -6.74 3.87
C TYR A 397 -12.20 -7.85 4.01
N GLY A 398 -13.43 -7.53 4.42
CA GLY A 398 -14.50 -8.52 4.56
C GLY A 398 -14.74 -9.36 3.29
N TRP A 399 -14.67 -8.73 2.12
CA TRP A 399 -14.82 -9.44 0.84
C TRP A 399 -13.64 -10.33 0.49
N THR A 400 -12.41 -9.85 0.66
CA THR A 400 -11.20 -10.66 0.51
C THR A 400 -11.28 -11.88 1.40
N LEU A 401 -11.68 -11.70 2.66
CA LEU A 401 -11.81 -12.77 3.62
C LEU A 401 -12.82 -13.83 3.18
N ALA A 402 -14.03 -13.42 2.83
CA ALA A 402 -15.05 -14.36 2.39
C ALA A 402 -14.66 -15.07 1.09
N THR A 403 -14.03 -14.35 0.17
CA THR A 403 -13.53 -14.90 -1.11
C THR A 403 -12.44 -15.94 -0.85
N ASP A 404 -11.50 -15.68 0.06
CA ASP A 404 -10.44 -16.63 0.40
C ASP A 404 -10.99 -17.87 1.11
N LYS A 405 -11.99 -17.74 1.99
CA LYS A 405 -12.64 -18.88 2.66
C LYS A 405 -13.26 -19.88 1.67
N LEU A 406 -13.81 -19.41 0.56
CA LEU A 406 -14.36 -20.29 -0.50
C LEU A 406 -13.31 -21.24 -1.08
N PHE A 407 -12.11 -20.73 -1.31
CA PHE A 407 -11.04 -21.46 -1.99
C PHE A 407 -10.06 -22.09 -1.00
N ASN A 408 -9.96 -21.60 0.23
CA ASN A 408 -9.12 -22.15 1.29
C ASN A 408 -9.85 -22.11 2.64
N PRO A 409 -10.55 -23.19 3.04
CA PRO A 409 -11.33 -23.22 4.30
C PRO A 409 -10.47 -23.19 5.57
N ARG A 410 -9.13 -23.14 5.48
CA ARG A 410 -8.19 -23.03 6.62
C ARG A 410 -7.77 -21.59 6.90
N VAL A 411 -8.70 -20.67 6.82
CA VAL A 411 -8.52 -19.30 7.31
C VAL A 411 -8.50 -19.33 8.84
N ASN A 412 -7.51 -18.72 9.47
CA ASN A 412 -7.45 -18.60 10.93
C ASN A 412 -8.42 -17.50 11.38
N GLU A 413 -9.47 -17.86 12.11
CA GLU A 413 -10.55 -16.93 12.48
C GLU A 413 -10.07 -15.86 13.48
N GLU A 414 -9.18 -16.21 14.41
CA GLU A 414 -8.68 -15.30 15.45
C GLU A 414 -7.87 -14.12 14.88
N ASP A 415 -6.99 -14.38 13.91
CA ASP A 415 -6.17 -13.33 13.26
C ASP A 415 -7.02 -12.31 12.49
N TRP A 416 -8.24 -12.69 12.13
CA TRP A 416 -9.12 -11.91 11.24
C TRP A 416 -10.13 -11.09 12.04
N GLU A 417 -10.56 -11.60 13.19
CA GLU A 417 -11.34 -10.84 14.17
C GLU A 417 -10.56 -9.63 14.69
N GLU A 418 -9.26 -9.80 15.01
CA GLU A 418 -8.41 -8.71 15.50
C GLU A 418 -8.28 -7.58 14.46
N LYS A 419 -7.95 -7.93 13.21
CA LYS A 419 -7.82 -6.94 12.12
C LYS A 419 -9.15 -6.29 11.76
N GLY A 420 -10.23 -7.07 11.71
CA GLY A 420 -11.58 -6.54 11.48
C GLY A 420 -12.00 -5.54 12.57
N ALA A 421 -11.70 -5.84 13.83
CA ALA A 421 -11.95 -4.93 14.95
C ALA A 421 -11.09 -3.66 14.88
N PHE A 422 -9.83 -3.77 14.47
CA PHE A 422 -8.96 -2.61 14.22
C PHE A 422 -9.53 -1.69 13.13
N TYR A 423 -9.88 -2.24 11.96
CA TYR A 423 -10.44 -1.43 10.86
C TYR A 423 -11.79 -0.82 11.24
N TRP A 424 -12.64 -1.56 11.96
CA TRP A 424 -13.91 -1.02 12.47
C TRP A 424 -13.68 0.14 13.44
N THR A 425 -12.74 0.00 14.37
CA THR A 425 -12.40 1.07 15.32
C THR A 425 -11.94 2.33 14.56
N LYS A 426 -11.08 2.16 13.55
CA LYS A 426 -10.63 3.29 12.71
C LYS A 426 -11.75 3.94 11.91
N PHE A 427 -12.66 3.14 11.37
CA PHE A 427 -13.84 3.67 10.69
C PHE A 427 -14.75 4.45 11.65
N GLN A 428 -14.97 3.97 12.88
CA GLN A 428 -15.74 4.69 13.90
C GLN A 428 -15.05 5.99 14.33
N GLU A 429 -13.73 5.99 14.53
CA GLU A 429 -12.95 7.19 14.85
C GLU A 429 -13.13 8.26 13.75
N ALA A 430 -12.98 7.88 12.49
CA ALA A 430 -13.17 8.78 11.35
C ALA A 430 -14.63 9.30 11.25
N ALA A 431 -15.62 8.42 11.43
CA ALA A 431 -17.03 8.79 11.39
C ALA A 431 -17.41 9.74 12.54
N ASN A 432 -16.86 9.54 13.74
CA ASN A 432 -17.08 10.41 14.88
C ASN A 432 -16.45 11.80 14.67
N HIS A 433 -15.25 11.84 14.08
CA HIS A 433 -14.60 13.09 13.69
C HIS A 433 -15.46 13.86 12.67
N TYR A 434 -15.91 13.17 11.62
CA TYR A 434 -16.86 13.73 10.64
C TYR A 434 -18.15 14.24 11.29
N ALA A 435 -18.77 13.45 12.17
CA ALA A 435 -20.02 13.84 12.83
C ALA A 435 -19.87 15.08 13.72
N SER A 436 -18.67 15.30 14.29
CA SER A 436 -18.36 16.55 15.00
C SER A 436 -18.28 17.74 14.05
N LEU A 437 -17.58 17.58 12.93
CA LEU A 437 -17.45 18.61 11.91
C LEU A 437 -18.79 18.93 11.24
N SER A 438 -19.56 17.92 10.86
CA SER A 438 -20.90 18.04 10.26
C SER A 438 -21.84 18.89 11.13
N ARG A 439 -21.84 18.69 12.46
CA ARG A 439 -22.59 19.51 13.43
C ARG A 439 -22.04 20.95 13.54
N SER A 440 -20.72 21.13 13.47
CA SER A 440 -20.10 22.46 13.47
C SER A 440 -20.56 23.29 12.27
N LEU A 441 -20.62 22.66 11.09
CA LEU A 441 -21.06 23.33 9.86
C LEU A 441 -22.46 23.95 9.96
N GLU A 442 -23.35 23.36 10.77
CA GLU A 442 -24.73 23.83 10.96
C GLU A 442 -24.89 24.83 12.10
N SER A 443 -23.96 24.84 13.06
CA SER A 443 -24.08 25.62 14.30
C SER A 443 -23.19 26.86 14.34
N ASP A 444 -22.05 26.85 13.65
CA ASP A 444 -21.19 28.02 13.49
C ASP A 444 -21.73 28.93 12.36
N PRO A 445 -22.03 30.22 12.62
CA PRO A 445 -22.57 31.13 11.61
C PRO A 445 -21.69 31.31 10.36
N GLN A 446 -20.36 31.30 10.50
CA GLN A 446 -19.42 31.47 9.39
C GLN A 446 -19.36 30.19 8.53
N GLN A 447 -19.36 29.02 9.17
CA GLN A 447 -19.40 27.73 8.45
C GLN A 447 -20.76 27.46 7.80
N THR A 448 -21.84 27.88 8.46
CA THR A 448 -23.21 27.80 7.93
C THR A 448 -23.34 28.60 6.64
N GLN A 449 -22.63 29.72 6.52
CA GLN A 449 -22.63 30.52 5.30
C GLN A 449 -22.02 29.75 4.13
N LEU A 450 -20.92 29.01 4.35
CA LEU A 450 -20.33 28.14 3.34
C LEU A 450 -21.32 27.07 2.88
N LEU A 451 -22.02 26.39 3.80
CA LEU A 451 -23.05 25.41 3.44
C LEU A 451 -24.16 25.99 2.56
N LYS A 452 -24.54 27.25 2.78
CA LYS A 452 -25.59 27.93 2.00
C LYS A 452 -25.14 28.31 0.60
N THR A 453 -23.85 28.58 0.40
CA THR A 453 -23.33 29.06 -0.89
C THR A 453 -22.64 27.97 -1.70
N ASN A 454 -22.14 26.92 -1.05
CA ASN A 454 -21.43 25.82 -1.69
C ASN A 454 -22.33 24.58 -1.80
N PHE A 455 -23.04 24.49 -2.93
CA PHE A 455 -23.97 23.39 -3.20
C PHE A 455 -23.31 22.00 -3.18
N TYR A 456 -22.03 21.91 -3.55
CA TYR A 456 -21.32 20.63 -3.52
C TYR A 456 -21.13 20.13 -2.08
N ILE A 457 -20.64 20.99 -1.17
CA ILE A 457 -20.48 20.62 0.24
C ILE A 457 -21.84 20.28 0.86
N GLN A 458 -22.89 21.05 0.54
CA GLN A 458 -24.25 20.76 1.00
C GLN A 458 -24.73 19.36 0.55
N TRP A 459 -24.59 19.04 -0.74
CA TRP A 459 -24.98 17.74 -1.30
C TRP A 459 -24.13 16.60 -0.72
N ASN A 460 -22.81 16.77 -0.68
CA ASN A 460 -21.88 15.75 -0.19
C ASN A 460 -22.08 15.49 1.30
N LYS A 461 -22.37 16.53 2.09
CA LYS A 461 -22.74 16.39 3.50
C LYS A 461 -24.02 15.55 3.65
N ALA A 462 -25.07 15.87 2.90
CA ALA A 462 -26.32 15.11 2.95
C ALA A 462 -26.12 13.63 2.57
N ALA A 463 -25.27 13.36 1.57
CA ALA A 463 -24.92 11.99 1.17
C ALA A 463 -24.20 11.23 2.29
N TRP A 464 -23.18 11.82 2.91
CA TRP A 464 -22.43 11.19 4.00
C TRP A 464 -23.22 11.06 5.30
N ASP A 465 -24.03 12.06 5.66
CA ASP A 465 -24.93 11.97 6.83
C ASP A 465 -25.92 10.80 6.64
N SER A 466 -26.46 10.63 5.42
CA SER A 466 -27.34 9.50 5.09
C SER A 466 -26.60 8.17 5.14
N ASP A 467 -25.39 8.09 4.58
CA ASP A 467 -24.59 6.86 4.54
C ASP A 467 -24.16 6.41 5.94
N LEU A 468 -23.74 7.36 6.78
CA LEU A 468 -23.26 7.11 8.15
C LEU A 468 -24.40 6.91 9.16
N ALA A 469 -25.63 7.28 8.84
CA ALA A 469 -26.80 6.87 9.63
C ALA A 469 -26.91 5.33 9.71
N GLU A 470 -26.37 4.63 8.72
CA GLU A 470 -26.37 3.17 8.64
C GLU A 470 -25.01 2.55 8.98
N ILE A 471 -24.13 3.29 9.68
CA ILE A 471 -22.75 2.84 9.96
C ILE A 471 -22.68 1.46 10.63
N ASN A 472 -23.57 1.16 11.56
CA ASN A 472 -23.62 -0.13 12.24
C ASN A 472 -23.99 -1.28 11.28
N ARG A 473 -24.79 -1.00 10.24
CA ARG A 473 -25.12 -1.97 9.20
C ARG A 473 -23.88 -2.44 8.47
N TYR A 474 -22.93 -1.55 8.16
CA TYR A 474 -21.66 -1.95 7.52
C TYR A 474 -20.88 -2.97 8.36
N TYR A 475 -20.81 -2.77 9.67
CA TYR A 475 -20.12 -3.72 10.54
C TYR A 475 -20.90 -5.03 10.74
N GLU A 476 -22.22 -4.97 10.82
CA GLU A 476 -23.05 -6.17 10.85
C GLU A 476 -22.93 -6.99 9.56
N ASP A 477 -22.93 -6.33 8.41
CA ASP A 477 -22.80 -6.98 7.11
C ASP A 477 -21.39 -7.52 6.89
N PHE A 478 -20.35 -6.80 7.32
CA PHE A 478 -18.98 -7.33 7.42
C PHE A 478 -18.97 -8.63 8.24
N ARG A 479 -19.53 -8.61 9.46
CA ARG A 479 -19.56 -9.80 10.35
C ARG A 479 -20.32 -10.97 9.71
N LYS A 480 -21.48 -10.71 9.12
CA LYS A 480 -22.26 -11.75 8.40
C LYS A 480 -21.44 -12.34 7.27
N LEU A 481 -20.82 -11.49 6.45
CA LEU A 481 -20.04 -11.91 5.28
C LEU A 481 -18.86 -12.81 5.68
N VAL A 482 -18.08 -12.41 6.69
CA VAL A 482 -16.92 -13.20 7.12
C VAL A 482 -17.30 -14.49 7.85
N GLN A 483 -18.52 -14.59 8.38
CA GLN A 483 -19.09 -15.79 8.99
C GLN A 483 -19.71 -16.77 7.98
N LEU A 484 -19.80 -16.41 6.70
CA LEU A 484 -20.35 -17.31 5.69
C LEU A 484 -19.41 -18.50 5.44
N ASP A 485 -19.96 -19.71 5.55
CA ASP A 485 -19.27 -20.93 5.12
C ASP A 485 -19.13 -21.01 3.59
N ARG A 486 -20.03 -20.34 2.85
CA ARG A 486 -20.03 -20.24 1.38
C ARG A 486 -20.67 -18.93 0.90
N ILE A 487 -20.01 -18.26 -0.04
CA ILE A 487 -20.62 -17.16 -0.80
C ILE A 487 -21.57 -17.74 -1.85
N GLN A 488 -22.85 -17.42 -1.70
CA GLN A 488 -23.87 -17.57 -2.73
C GLN A 488 -24.55 -16.23 -2.90
N ALA A 489 -24.97 -15.89 -4.13
CA ALA A 489 -25.50 -14.56 -4.45
C ALA A 489 -26.62 -14.09 -3.50
N HIS A 490 -27.44 -15.00 -2.98
CA HIS A 490 -28.53 -14.69 -2.05
C HIS A 490 -28.11 -14.50 -0.58
N ASN A 491 -26.87 -14.84 -0.23
CA ASN A 491 -26.31 -14.71 1.13
C ASN A 491 -25.31 -13.55 1.25
N ILE A 492 -24.95 -12.90 0.13
CA ILE A 492 -24.11 -11.70 0.16
C ILE A 492 -24.94 -10.54 0.73
N PRO A 493 -24.48 -9.85 1.78
CA PRO A 493 -25.21 -8.70 2.32
C PRO A 493 -25.39 -7.58 1.29
N GLU A 494 -26.53 -6.88 1.35
CA GLU A 494 -26.87 -5.81 0.40
C GLU A 494 -25.80 -4.71 0.33
N SER A 495 -25.12 -4.43 1.44
CA SER A 495 -24.04 -3.44 1.47
C SER A 495 -22.91 -3.74 0.48
N TYR A 496 -22.72 -5.00 0.07
CA TYR A 496 -21.68 -5.47 -0.85
C TYR A 496 -22.16 -5.57 -2.30
N LEU A 497 -23.47 -5.54 -2.54
CA LEU A 497 -24.03 -5.63 -3.89
C LEU A 497 -23.91 -4.26 -4.61
N PRO A 498 -23.73 -4.25 -5.94
CA PRO A 498 -23.62 -3.04 -6.76
C PRO A 498 -24.79 -2.07 -6.61
#